data_AF-A0A174AFP8-F1
#
_entry.id   AF-A0A174AFP8-F1
#
_cell.length_a   1.000
_cell.length_b   1.000
_cell.length_c   1.000
_cell.angle_alpha   90.00
_cell.angle_beta   90.00
_cell.angle_gamma   90.00
#
_symmetry.space_group_name_H-M   'P 1'
#
loop_
_entity.id
_entity.type
_entity.pdbx_description
1 polymer ?
#
loop_
_entity_poly.entity_id
_entity_poly.type
_entity_poly.pdbx_seq_one_letter_code
_entity_poly.pdbx_strand_id
1 'polypeptide(L)'
;MENDRTVLVNEEKMNTKDILEQAYMELGKEYYEGAFEDPLPQLLPLFEKINTIKNNMSGKKQTEGRCPKCGKPVGAGDMFCGNCGEKIG
;
A
#
# COMPACT_ATOMS: atom_id res chain seq x y z
N MET A 1 -0.16 39.20 -28.95
CA MET A 1 -1.41 38.97 -28.22
C MET A 1 -1.02 38.32 -26.92
N GLU A 2 -1.29 39.04 -25.83
CA GLU A 2 -0.67 38.86 -24.53
C GLU A 2 -1.21 37.63 -23.80
N ASN A 3 -0.35 37.16 -22.92
CA ASN A 3 -0.45 35.97 -22.10
C ASN A 3 -1.62 36.07 -21.10
N ASP A 4 -2.77 35.48 -21.42
CA ASP A 4 -3.87 35.26 -20.47
C ASP A 4 -3.66 33.94 -19.71
N ARG A 5 -2.65 33.97 -18.84
CA ARG A 5 -2.47 32.99 -17.77
C ARG A 5 -3.57 33.21 -16.75
N THR A 6 -4.64 32.46 -16.88
CA THR A 6 -5.52 32.21 -15.73
C THR A 6 -5.66 30.71 -15.52
N VAL A 7 -4.51 30.06 -15.31
CA VAL A 7 -4.45 28.74 -14.66
C VAL A 7 -4.56 29.00 -13.16
N LEU A 8 -5.76 29.35 -12.71
CA LEU A 8 -6.13 29.22 -11.30
C LEU A 8 -6.47 27.74 -11.06
N VAL A 9 -5.46 26.88 -11.18
CA VAL A 9 -5.56 25.55 -10.61
C VAL A 9 -5.12 25.75 -9.18
N ASN A 10 -6.11 25.83 -8.29
CA ASN A 10 -5.91 25.86 -6.86
C ASN A 10 -4.72 24.95 -6.49
N GLU A 11 -3.69 25.53 -5.88
CA GLU A 11 -2.63 24.81 -5.17
C GLU A 11 -3.22 24.16 -3.91
N GLU A 12 -4.27 23.36 -4.08
CA GLU A 12 -4.79 22.48 -3.05
C GLU A 12 -3.71 21.45 -2.83
N LYS A 13 -3.00 21.60 -1.71
CA LYS A 13 -2.07 20.60 -1.17
C LYS A 13 -2.76 19.25 -1.20
N MET A 14 -2.51 18.49 -2.26
CA MET A 14 -3.21 17.25 -2.53
C MET A 14 -2.97 16.32 -1.35
N ASN A 15 -4.05 15.82 -0.73
CA ASN A 15 -3.92 15.02 0.48
C ASN A 15 -3.15 13.74 0.13
N THR A 16 -2.33 13.24 1.06
CA THR A 16 -1.57 12.00 0.86
C THR A 16 -2.48 10.82 0.51
N LYS A 17 -3.76 10.85 0.93
CA LYS A 17 -4.79 9.90 0.52
C LYS A 17 -5.16 10.02 -0.96
N ASP A 18 -5.34 11.23 -1.47
CA ASP A 18 -5.75 11.46 -2.86
C ASP A 18 -4.62 11.08 -3.82
N ILE A 19 -3.37 11.36 -3.44
CA ILE A 19 -2.17 10.93 -4.18
C ILE A 19 -2.08 9.40 -4.24
N LEU A 20 -2.42 8.73 -3.13
CA LEU A 20 -2.43 7.27 -3.05
C LEU A 20 -3.54 6.68 -3.93
N GLU A 21 -4.73 7.28 -3.92
CA GLU A 21 -5.87 6.85 -4.75
C GLU A 21 -5.57 7.02 -6.24
N GLN A 22 -5.00 8.16 -6.65
CA GLN A 22 -4.58 8.38 -8.03
C GLN A 22 -3.54 7.35 -8.48
N ALA A 23 -2.54 7.06 -7.64
CA ALA A 23 -1.55 6.04 -7.95
C ALA A 23 -2.17 4.64 -8.12
N TYR A 24 -3.19 4.29 -7.33
CA TYR A 24 -3.93 3.03 -7.51
C TYR A 24 -4.71 2.99 -8.82
N MET A 25 -5.34 4.09 -9.20
CA MET A 25 -6.12 4.16 -10.44
C MET A 25 -5.23 4.08 -11.69
N GLU A 26 -4.10 4.78 -11.69
CA GLU A 26 -3.12 4.76 -12.79
C GLU A 26 -2.51 3.38 -12.95
N LEU A 27 -2.12 2.73 -11.85
CA LEU A 27 -1.62 1.35 -11.84
C LEU A 27 -2.62 0.37 -12.47
N GLY A 28 -3.89 0.47 -12.09
CA GLY A 28 -4.95 -0.41 -12.60
C GLY A 28 -5.24 -0.19 -14.08
N LYS A 29 -5.18 1.05 -14.56
CA LYS A 29 -5.39 1.41 -15.96
C LYS A 29 -4.27 0.85 -16.84
N GLU A 30 -3.02 1.09 -16.49
CA GLU A 30 -1.85 0.57 -17.22
C GLU A 30 -1.84 -0.96 -17.25
N TYR A 31 -2.23 -1.60 -16.15
CA TYR A 31 -2.39 -3.06 -16.10
C TYR A 31 -3.48 -3.57 -17.06
N TYR A 32 -4.66 -2.94 -17.07
CA TYR A 32 -5.80 -3.40 -17.87
C TYR A 32 -5.62 -3.13 -19.37
N GLU A 33 -5.10 -1.95 -19.72
CA GLU A 33 -4.91 -1.53 -21.12
C GLU A 33 -3.66 -2.16 -21.76
N GLY A 34 -2.69 -2.61 -20.96
CA GLY A 34 -1.38 -3.09 -21.44
C GLY A 34 -1.36 -4.43 -22.18
N ALA A 35 -2.49 -5.14 -22.33
CA ALA A 35 -2.59 -6.40 -23.10
C ALA A 35 -1.45 -7.42 -22.83
N PHE A 36 -1.03 -7.59 -21.57
CA PHE A 36 0.13 -8.41 -21.22
C PHE A 36 -0.24 -9.88 -21.01
N GLU A 37 0.44 -10.79 -21.74
CA GLU A 37 0.46 -12.23 -21.44
C GLU A 37 1.24 -12.55 -20.14
N ASP A 38 2.08 -11.62 -19.66
CA ASP A 38 2.78 -11.74 -18.38
C ASP A 38 3.02 -10.33 -17.73
N PRO A 39 2.01 -9.76 -17.05
CA PRO A 39 1.99 -8.34 -16.60
C PRO A 39 2.87 -8.02 -15.38
N LEU A 40 3.40 -9.02 -14.70
CA LEU A 40 3.96 -8.87 -13.36
C LEU A 40 5.31 -8.13 -13.23
N PRO A 41 6.27 -8.18 -14.19
CA PRO A 41 7.62 -7.64 -13.95
C PRO A 41 7.69 -6.12 -13.79
N GLN A 42 6.87 -5.36 -14.54
CA GLN A 42 7.02 -3.91 -14.65
C GLN A 42 6.32 -3.14 -13.51
N LEU A 43 5.41 -3.81 -12.79
CA LEU A 43 4.64 -3.20 -11.70
C LEU A 43 5.31 -3.38 -10.33
N LEU A 44 6.36 -4.22 -10.24
CA LEU A 44 7.14 -4.44 -9.01
C LEU A 44 7.62 -3.14 -8.35
N PRO A 45 8.17 -2.15 -9.08
CA PRO A 45 8.61 -0.89 -8.47
C PRO A 45 7.46 -0.08 -7.86
N LEU A 46 6.26 -0.17 -8.44
CA LEU A 46 5.06 0.50 -7.94
C LEU A 46 4.54 -0.18 -6.66
N PHE A 47 4.55 -1.52 -6.60
CA PHE A 47 4.21 -2.27 -5.39
C PHE A 47 5.16 -1.95 -4.22
N GLU A 48 6.47 -1.82 -4.47
CA GLU A 48 7.43 -1.44 -3.43
C GLU A 48 7.19 -0.02 -2.90
N LYS A 49 6.87 0.93 -3.80
CA LYS A 49 6.53 2.30 -3.43
C LYS A 49 5.25 2.36 -2.57
N ILE A 50 4.22 1.60 -2.94
CA ILE A 50 2.97 1.47 -2.17
C ILE A 50 3.24 0.88 -0.78
N ASN A 51 4.02 -0.20 -0.68
CA ASN A 51 4.34 -0.83 0.60
C ASN A 51 5.15 0.09 1.51
N THR A 52 6.11 0.84 0.95
CA THR A 52 6.90 1.83 1.70
C THR A 52 6.01 2.93 2.26
N ILE A 53 5.11 3.48 1.45
CA ILE A 53 4.18 4.53 1.90
C ILE A 53 3.23 3.98 2.96
N LYS A 54 2.67 2.78 2.76
CA LYS A 54 1.74 2.12 3.69
C LYS A 54 2.39 1.79 5.04
N ASN A 55 3.65 1.33 5.06
CA ASN A 55 4.40 1.06 6.28
C ASN A 55 4.85 2.32 7.02
N ASN A 56 5.05 3.44 6.33
CA ASN A 56 5.30 4.72 7.00
C ASN A 56 4.01 5.35 7.54
N MET A 57 2.87 5.12 6.89
CA MET A 57 1.55 5.57 7.36
C MET A 57 1.01 4.73 8.53
N SER A 58 1.33 3.44 8.56
CA SER A 58 1.03 2.54 9.67
C SER A 58 2.28 2.42 10.53
N GLY A 59 2.42 3.21 11.59
CA GLY A 59 3.47 3.08 12.61
C GLY A 59 3.45 1.74 13.37
N LYS A 60 3.40 0.62 12.66
CA LYS A 60 3.40 -0.74 13.16
C LYS A 60 4.85 -1.19 13.32
N LYS A 61 5.47 -0.73 14.41
CA LYS A 61 6.41 -1.59 15.14
C LYS A 61 5.57 -2.76 15.68
N GLN A 62 5.29 -3.74 14.84
CA GLN A 62 4.79 -5.00 15.36
C GLN A 62 6.02 -5.74 15.86
N THR A 63 6.21 -5.77 17.17
CA THR A 63 7.01 -6.83 17.79
C THR A 63 6.23 -8.13 17.55
N GLU A 64 6.42 -8.71 16.36
CA GLU A 64 5.77 -9.93 15.91
C GLU A 64 6.44 -11.13 16.56
N GLY A 65 5.72 -11.76 17.48
CA GLY A 65 6.00 -13.15 17.80
C GLY A 65 5.59 -14.02 16.60
N ARG A 66 6.09 -15.26 16.54
CA ARG A 66 5.53 -16.29 15.67
C ARG A 66 4.81 -17.31 16.53
N CYS A 67 3.69 -17.81 16.03
CA CYS A 67 3.00 -18.92 16.68
C CYS A 67 3.94 -20.14 16.73
N PRO A 68 4.16 -20.75 17.90
CA PRO A 68 5.05 -21.91 18.04
C PRO A 68 4.52 -23.16 17.33
N LYS A 69 3.21 -23.22 17.05
CA LYS A 69 2.57 -24.38 16.41
C LYS A 69 2.52 -24.29 14.89
N CYS A 70 2.14 -23.14 14.33
CA CYS A 70 1.95 -23.00 12.88
C CYS A 70 2.94 -22.03 12.20
N GLY A 71 3.79 -21.36 12.98
CA GLY A 71 4.80 -20.44 12.47
C GLY A 71 4.27 -19.11 11.90
N LYS A 72 2.94 -18.90 11.88
CA LYS A 72 2.36 -17.63 11.41
C LYS A 72 2.61 -16.49 12.39
N PRO A 73 2.71 -15.24 11.90
CA PRO A 73 2.92 -14.07 12.76
C PRO A 73 1.74 -13.89 13.73
N VAL A 74 2.05 -13.52 14.95
CA VAL A 74 1.11 -13.17 16.02
C VAL A 74 1.49 -11.81 16.59
N GLY A 75 0.48 -10.99 16.88
CA GLY A 75 0.66 -9.66 17.45
C GLY A 75 1.08 -9.72 18.91
N ALA A 76 1.84 -8.72 19.35
CA ALA A 76 2.13 -8.55 20.77
C ALA A 76 0.83 -8.28 21.55
N GLY A 77 0.46 -9.23 22.41
CA GLY A 77 -0.79 -9.20 23.17
C GLY A 77 -1.87 -10.17 22.68
N ASP A 78 -1.63 -10.92 21.60
CA ASP A 78 -2.56 -11.97 21.17
C ASP A 78 -2.63 -13.09 22.22
N MET A 79 -3.83 -13.36 22.74
CA MET A 79 -4.04 -14.51 23.62
C MET A 79 -4.07 -15.84 22.84
N PHE A 80 -4.49 -15.79 21.57
CA PHE A 80 -4.62 -16.95 20.68
C PHE A 80 -4.17 -16.63 19.26
N CYS A 81 -3.64 -17.63 18.55
CA CYS A 81 -3.27 -17.52 17.16
C CYS A 81 -4.53 -17.50 16.28
N GLY A 82 -4.78 -16.40 15.57
CA GLY A 82 -5.92 -16.28 14.66
C GLY A 82 -5.93 -17.25 13.48
N ASN A 83 -4.84 -18.00 13.25
CA ASN A 83 -4.77 -18.99 12.18
C ASN A 83 -5.00 -20.44 12.62
N CYS A 84 -4.47 -20.84 13.78
CA CYS A 84 -4.57 -22.23 14.23
C CYS A 84 -5.23 -22.41 15.59
N GLY A 85 -5.65 -21.31 16.24
CA GLY A 85 -6.31 -21.30 17.55
C GLY A 85 -5.39 -21.58 18.75
N GLU A 86 -4.07 -21.73 18.53
CA GLU A 86 -3.13 -22.01 19.61
C GLU A 86 -3.03 -20.86 20.61
N LYS A 87 -2.95 -21.15 21.91
CA LYS A 87 -2.80 -20.13 22.96
C LYS A 87 -1.37 -19.58 22.95
N ILE A 88 -1.22 -18.26 22.86
CA ILE A 88 0.08 -17.56 22.73
C ILE A 88 0.44 -16.79 24.01
N GLY A 89 -0.56 -16.33 24.76
CA GLY A 89 -0.42 -15.61 26.03
C GLY A 89 -0.59 -16.49 27.27
#